data_AF-A0A317AN32-F1
#
_entry.id   AF-A0A317AN32-F1
#
_cell.length_a   1.000
_cell.length_b   1.000
_cell.length_c   1.000
_cell.angle_alpha   90.00
_cell.angle_beta   90.00
_cell.angle_gamma   90.00
#
_symmetry.space_group_name_H-M   'P 1'
#
loop_
_entity.id
_entity.type
_entity.pdbx_description
1 polymer ?
#
loop_
_entity_poly.entity_id
_entity_poly.type
_entity_poly.pdbx_seq_one_letter_code
_entity_poly.pdbx_strand_id
1 'polypeptide(L)'
;MQRSPPPLLTPLQYHSMFMTLFKTQVSATDGSSDSLTPYQRNNAQAIIAQSMIELESILRIYYLRHSFEAYDAMLIIFLAHLANAILTSIEQLEQYPSSVPTDTSEFLLSALILCFKGLHDQSKNAYIASLMLAVMKDRLSVDVRNAVGRHVSHDDPDSEFESLEELSTEQSKPIISELVLPGTNLNEEPKMWRLANLADEARRH
;
A
#
# COMPACT_ATOMS: atom_id res chain seq x y z
N MET A 1 -33.03 1.72 -1.30
CA MET A 1 -32.86 3.01 -2.01
C MET A 1 -31.36 3.30 -2.09
N GLN A 2 -30.88 3.36 -3.33
CA GLN A 2 -29.55 3.67 -3.85
C GLN A 2 -28.58 4.39 -2.88
N ARG A 3 -27.59 3.66 -2.35
CA ARG A 3 -26.38 4.26 -1.75
C ARG A 3 -25.61 4.89 -2.91
N SER A 4 -25.68 6.21 -3.08
CA SER A 4 -24.74 6.89 -3.97
C SER A 4 -23.32 6.57 -3.48
N PRO A 5 -22.35 6.29 -4.36
CA PRO A 5 -20.96 6.21 -3.94
C PRO A 5 -20.63 7.51 -3.20
N PRO A 6 -19.95 7.46 -2.05
CA PRO A 6 -19.65 8.67 -1.31
C PRO A 6 -18.86 9.63 -2.22
N PRO A 7 -19.08 10.96 -2.14
CA PRO A 7 -18.45 11.94 -3.02
C PRO A 7 -16.91 11.90 -2.99
N LEU A 8 -16.33 11.25 -1.98
CA LEU A 8 -14.88 11.10 -1.81
C LEU A 8 -14.28 9.92 -2.58
N LEU A 9 -15.08 8.95 -3.04
CA LEU A 9 -14.57 7.76 -3.73
C LEU A 9 -14.21 8.04 -5.19
N THR A 10 -15.00 8.89 -5.86
CA THR A 10 -14.79 9.24 -7.28
C THR A 10 -13.46 9.97 -7.50
N PRO A 11 -13.08 10.99 -6.69
CA PRO A 11 -11.77 11.61 -6.79
C PRO A 11 -10.63 10.62 -6.51
N LEU A 12 -10.80 9.71 -5.55
CA LEU A 12 -9.80 8.70 -5.18
C LEU A 12 -9.50 7.74 -6.34
N GLN A 13 -10.55 7.29 -7.03
CA GLN A 13 -10.44 6.49 -8.26
C GLN A 13 -9.71 7.26 -9.37
N TYR A 14 -10.08 8.53 -9.58
CA TYR A 14 -9.47 9.39 -10.58
C TYR A 14 -7.96 9.50 -10.34
N HIS A 15 -7.51 9.96 -9.17
CA HIS A 15 -6.08 10.16 -8.91
C HIS A 15 -5.27 8.86 -8.92
N SER A 16 -5.85 7.73 -8.48
CA SER A 16 -5.21 6.42 -8.61
C SER A 16 -5.02 5.99 -10.07
N MET A 17 -6.00 6.26 -10.94
CA MET A 17 -5.88 6.01 -12.38
C MET A 17 -4.81 6.89 -13.02
N PHE A 18 -4.77 8.19 -12.70
CA PHE A 18 -3.74 9.10 -13.21
C PHE A 18 -2.34 8.64 -12.79
N MET A 19 -2.16 8.30 -11.51
CA MET A 19 -0.88 7.79 -11.02
C MET A 19 -0.45 6.52 -11.77
N THR A 20 -1.37 5.56 -11.97
CA THR A 20 -1.06 4.29 -12.64
C THR A 20 -0.74 4.49 -14.12
N LEU A 21 -1.57 5.25 -14.86
CA LEU A 21 -1.42 5.46 -16.31
C LEU A 21 -0.13 6.22 -16.65
N PHE A 22 0.22 7.25 -15.87
CA PHE A 22 1.45 7.99 -16.14
C PHE A 22 2.69 7.25 -15.67
N LYS A 23 2.62 6.47 -14.57
CA LYS A 23 3.73 5.59 -14.17
C LYS A 23 4.04 4.55 -15.26
N THR A 24 3.03 3.90 -15.83
CA THR A 24 3.24 2.91 -16.90
C THR A 24 3.85 3.54 -18.15
N GLN A 25 3.42 4.73 -18.54
CA GLN A 25 4.00 5.46 -19.68
C GLN A 25 5.46 5.83 -19.45
N VAL A 26 5.81 6.31 -18.25
CA VAL A 26 7.19 6.66 -17.90
C VAL A 26 8.07 5.40 -17.90
N SER A 27 7.62 4.30 -17.31
CA SER A 27 8.38 3.03 -17.28
C SER A 27 8.52 2.36 -18.65
N ALA A 28 7.50 2.43 -19.52
CA ALA A 28 7.55 1.85 -20.87
C ALA A 28 8.53 2.58 -21.81
N THR A 29 8.85 3.83 -21.49
CA THR A 29 9.72 4.68 -22.30
C THR A 29 11.20 4.30 -22.19
N ASP A 30 11.62 3.65 -21.10
CA ASP A 30 13.05 3.38 -20.84
C ASP A 30 13.63 2.24 -21.73
N GLY A 31 12.78 1.54 -22.51
CA GLY A 31 13.20 0.47 -23.43
C GLY A 31 12.74 0.61 -24.89
N SER A 32 12.05 1.70 -25.25
CA SER A 32 11.40 1.91 -26.57
C SER A 32 12.07 3.03 -27.36
N SER A 33 12.21 2.85 -28.68
CA SER A 33 12.71 3.86 -29.63
C SER A 33 11.77 5.06 -29.82
N ASP A 34 10.54 4.99 -29.33
CA ASP A 34 9.56 6.09 -29.34
C ASP A 34 9.52 6.74 -27.96
N SER A 35 10.67 7.30 -27.55
CA SER A 35 10.87 7.73 -26.18
C SER A 35 10.22 9.10 -25.91
N LEU A 36 9.47 9.26 -24.81
CA LEU A 36 8.95 10.56 -24.35
C LEU A 36 10.07 11.61 -24.32
N THR A 37 9.77 12.79 -24.86
CA THR A 37 10.67 13.95 -24.75
C THR A 37 10.92 14.28 -23.26
N PRO A 38 12.08 14.88 -22.92
CA PRO A 38 12.36 15.28 -21.54
C PRO A 38 11.26 16.16 -20.93
N TYR A 39 10.65 17.04 -21.72
CA TYR A 39 9.51 17.86 -21.31
C TYR A 39 8.27 17.02 -20.94
N GLN A 40 7.89 16.05 -21.79
CA GLN A 40 6.75 15.16 -21.51
C GLN A 40 7.01 14.28 -20.28
N ARG A 41 8.24 13.78 -20.11
CA ARG A 41 8.62 12.99 -18.94
C ARG A 41 8.50 13.81 -17.66
N ASN A 42 9.02 15.04 -17.65
CA ASN A 42 8.91 15.93 -16.49
C ASN A 42 7.45 16.28 -16.17
N ASN A 43 6.63 16.53 -17.19
CA ASN A 43 5.20 16.81 -17.00
C ASN A 43 4.45 15.58 -16.44
N ALA A 44 4.74 14.39 -16.95
CA ALA A 44 4.18 13.14 -16.43
C ALA A 44 4.56 12.91 -14.95
N GLN A 45 5.82 13.15 -14.60
CA GLN A 45 6.28 13.07 -13.21
C GLN A 45 5.58 14.08 -12.30
N ALA A 46 5.38 15.32 -12.77
CA ALA A 46 4.63 16.33 -12.03
C ALA A 46 3.17 15.92 -11.80
N ILE A 47 2.50 15.35 -12.82
CA ILE A 47 1.13 14.83 -12.70
C ILE A 47 1.07 13.68 -11.70
N ILE A 48 2.05 12.76 -11.71
CA ILE A 48 2.13 11.65 -10.75
C ILE A 48 2.28 12.20 -9.32
N ALA A 49 3.20 13.13 -9.10
CA ALA A 49 3.43 13.74 -7.80
C ALA A 49 2.17 14.47 -7.28
N GLN A 50 1.53 15.26 -8.13
CA GLN A 50 0.29 15.96 -7.78
C GLN A 50 -0.83 14.97 -7.43
N SER A 51 -1.02 13.92 -8.25
CA SER A 51 -2.04 12.90 -8.01
C SER A 51 -1.81 12.15 -6.70
N MET A 52 -0.55 11.90 -6.34
CA MET A 52 -0.18 11.26 -5.08
C MET A 52 -0.55 12.14 -3.87
N ILE A 53 -0.23 13.43 -3.92
CA ILE A 53 -0.57 14.41 -2.88
C ILE A 53 -2.09 14.49 -2.70
N GLU A 54 -2.84 14.52 -3.81
CA GLU A 54 -4.31 14.59 -3.77
C GLU A 54 -4.92 13.31 -3.21
N LEU A 55 -4.44 12.14 -3.64
CA LEU A 55 -4.86 10.83 -3.12
C LEU A 55 -4.66 10.74 -1.61
N GLU A 56 -3.48 11.12 -1.13
CA GLU A 56 -3.13 11.15 0.28
C GLU A 56 -3.99 12.14 1.07
N SER A 57 -4.24 13.32 0.52
CA SER A 57 -5.10 14.35 1.13
C SER A 57 -6.52 13.83 1.31
N ILE A 58 -7.08 13.16 0.29
CA ILE A 58 -8.41 12.57 0.37
C ILE A 58 -8.44 11.44 1.41
N LEU A 59 -7.40 10.60 1.49
CA LEU A 59 -7.31 9.54 2.51
C LEU A 59 -7.24 10.09 3.93
N ARG A 60 -6.51 11.19 4.16
CA ARG A 60 -6.52 11.88 5.47
C ARG A 60 -7.90 12.42 5.82
N ILE A 61 -8.60 13.03 4.86
CA ILE A 61 -9.97 13.53 5.07
C ILE A 61 -10.93 12.37 5.36
N TYR A 62 -10.81 11.27 4.63
CA TYR A 62 -11.60 10.07 4.86
C TYR A 62 -11.40 9.56 6.29
N TYR A 63 -10.14 9.41 6.71
CA TYR A 63 -9.79 8.98 8.06
C TYR A 63 -10.40 9.88 9.14
N LEU A 64 -10.28 11.20 8.99
CA LEU A 64 -10.83 12.16 9.96
C LEU A 64 -12.36 12.10 10.06
N ARG A 65 -13.06 11.72 8.98
CA ARG A 65 -14.52 11.72 8.94
C ARG A 65 -15.14 10.38 9.35
N HIS A 66 -14.49 9.28 8.99
CA HIS A 66 -15.07 7.95 9.05
C HIS A 66 -14.24 6.94 9.85
N SER A 67 -13.07 7.34 10.36
CA SER A 67 -12.02 6.42 10.80
C SER A 67 -11.71 5.37 9.71
N PHE A 68 -10.96 4.33 10.07
CA PHE A 68 -10.73 3.17 9.21
C PHE A 68 -11.33 1.88 9.77
N GLU A 69 -12.11 1.97 10.85
CA GLU A 69 -12.68 0.79 11.53
C GLU A 69 -13.79 0.12 10.73
N ALA A 70 -14.58 0.92 10.01
CA ALA A 70 -15.64 0.41 9.15
C ALA A 70 -15.02 -0.27 7.91
N TYR A 71 -15.42 -1.50 7.63
CA TYR A 71 -14.93 -2.23 6.46
C TYR A 71 -15.30 -1.53 5.14
N ASP A 72 -14.29 -1.29 4.31
CA ASP A 72 -14.40 -0.73 2.97
C ASP A 72 -13.36 -1.38 2.05
N ALA A 73 -13.81 -2.32 1.20
CA ALA A 73 -12.95 -3.05 0.29
C ALA A 73 -12.20 -2.14 -0.71
N MET A 74 -12.83 -1.03 -1.11
CA MET A 74 -12.21 -0.09 -2.04
C MET A 74 -11.10 0.70 -1.36
N LEU A 75 -11.30 1.08 -0.10
CA LEU A 75 -10.30 1.76 0.71
C LEU A 75 -9.00 0.95 0.80
N ILE A 76 -9.08 -0.37 0.97
CA ILE A 76 -7.91 -1.26 1.01
C ILE A 76 -7.06 -1.10 -0.26
N ILE A 77 -7.69 -1.02 -1.43
CA ILE A 77 -7.00 -0.85 -2.72
C ILE A 77 -6.23 0.47 -2.74
N PHE A 78 -6.85 1.57 -2.28
CA PHE A 78 -6.20 2.89 -2.28
C PHE A 78 -5.09 3.01 -1.24
N LEU A 79 -5.28 2.47 -0.04
CA LEU A 79 -4.26 2.42 1.00
C LEU A 79 -3.05 1.61 0.53
N ALA A 80 -3.27 0.43 -0.05
CA ALA A 80 -2.19 -0.39 -0.58
C ALA A 80 -1.47 0.29 -1.75
N HIS A 81 -2.20 0.94 -2.65
CA HIS A 81 -1.62 1.65 -3.79
C HIS A 81 -0.75 2.83 -3.35
N LEU A 82 -1.23 3.65 -2.41
CA LEU A 82 -0.48 4.77 -1.88
C LEU A 82 0.73 4.30 -1.06
N ALA A 83 0.56 3.32 -0.16
CA ALA A 83 1.66 2.74 0.62
C ALA A 83 2.77 2.21 -0.28
N ASN A 84 2.42 1.49 -1.35
CA ASN A 84 3.40 0.99 -2.31
C ASN A 84 4.16 2.12 -3.03
N ALA A 85 3.46 3.20 -3.40
CA ALA A 85 4.10 4.36 -4.01
C ALA A 85 5.08 5.05 -3.05
N ILE A 86 4.70 5.21 -1.78
CA ILE A 86 5.54 5.78 -0.73
C ILE A 86 6.76 4.91 -0.46
N LEU A 87 6.58 3.59 -0.35
CA LEU A 87 7.68 2.64 -0.15
C LEU A 87 8.73 2.76 -1.24
N THR A 88 8.32 2.81 -2.51
CA THR A 88 9.27 3.02 -3.62
C THR A 88 10.00 4.36 -3.50
N SER A 89 9.34 5.43 -3.05
CA SER A 89 10.01 6.71 -2.81
C SER A 89 11.00 6.65 -1.64
N ILE A 90 10.68 5.92 -0.56
CA ILE A 90 11.59 5.71 0.57
C ILE A 90 12.79 4.87 0.17
N GLU A 91 12.59 3.76 -0.56
CA GLU A 91 13.68 2.91 -1.08
C GLU A 91 14.64 3.71 -1.98
N GLN A 92 14.11 4.60 -2.82
CA GLN A 92 14.92 5.51 -3.64
C GLN A 92 15.69 6.53 -2.80
N LEU A 93 15.09 7.03 -1.72
CA LEU A 93 15.74 7.96 -0.79
C LEU A 93 16.88 7.30 -0.03
N GLU A 94 16.67 6.06 0.45
CA GLU A 94 17.70 5.30 1.17
C GLU A 94 18.90 4.96 0.27
N GLN A 95 18.68 4.74 -1.03
CA GLN A 95 19.74 4.53 -2.01
C GLN A 95 20.53 5.82 -2.32
N TYR A 96 19.89 6.98 -2.28
CA TYR A 96 20.48 8.28 -2.64
C TYR A 96 20.23 9.35 -1.57
N PRO A 97 20.83 9.25 -0.37
CA PRO A 97 20.49 10.08 0.79
C PRO A 97 20.89 11.56 0.65
N SER A 98 21.78 11.90 -0.29
CA SER A 98 22.37 13.26 -0.40
C SER A 98 21.52 14.26 -1.20
N SER A 99 20.39 13.84 -1.79
CA SER A 99 19.65 14.64 -2.77
C SER A 99 18.30 15.17 -2.28
N VAL A 100 17.83 14.81 -1.08
CA VAL A 100 16.44 15.05 -0.66
C VAL A 100 16.36 15.77 0.70
N PRO A 101 15.51 16.81 0.83
CA PRO A 101 15.26 17.50 2.09
C PRO A 101 14.65 16.60 3.17
N THR A 102 15.07 16.78 4.43
CA THR A 102 14.56 16.04 5.60
C THR A 102 13.02 16.11 5.73
N ASP A 103 12.41 17.26 5.41
CA ASP A 103 10.96 17.46 5.45
C ASP A 103 10.19 16.49 4.54
N THR A 104 10.79 16.10 3.41
CA THR A 104 10.19 15.13 2.48
C THR A 104 10.17 13.73 3.11
N SER A 105 11.18 13.38 3.90
CA SER A 105 11.23 12.10 4.62
C SER A 105 10.12 12.01 5.67
N GLU A 106 9.91 13.06 6.47
CA GLU A 106 8.87 13.07 7.51
C GLU A 106 7.46 12.99 6.91
N PHE A 107 7.23 13.71 5.80
CA PHE A 107 5.96 13.65 5.07
C PHE A 107 5.64 12.23 4.58
N LEU A 108 6.62 11.56 3.95
CA LEU A 108 6.46 10.18 3.47
C LEU A 108 6.19 9.21 4.63
N LEU A 109 6.90 9.37 5.76
CA LEU A 109 6.68 8.55 6.95
C LEU A 109 5.26 8.73 7.51
N SER A 110 4.78 9.98 7.63
CA SER A 110 3.42 10.28 8.08
C SER A 110 2.36 9.64 7.17
N ALA A 111 2.55 9.75 5.86
CA ALA A 111 1.67 9.13 4.87
C ALA A 111 1.67 7.59 4.97
N LEU A 112 2.84 7.00 5.19
CA LEU A 112 3.00 5.55 5.36
C LEU A 112 2.32 5.04 6.64
N ILE A 113 2.49 5.75 7.76
CA ILE A 113 1.83 5.45 9.04
C ILE A 113 0.31 5.43 8.86
N LEU A 114 -0.24 6.45 8.18
CA LEU A 114 -1.67 6.51 7.89
C LEU A 114 -2.13 5.29 7.08
N CYS A 115 -1.38 4.93 6.02
CA CYS A 115 -1.74 3.78 5.20
C CYS A 115 -1.69 2.46 5.99
N PHE A 116 -0.67 2.29 6.83
CA PHE A 116 -0.51 1.07 7.64
C PHE A 116 -1.57 0.96 8.73
N LYS A 117 -1.94 2.07 9.37
CA LYS A 117 -3.07 2.11 10.29
C LYS A 117 -4.37 1.71 9.58
N GLY A 118 -4.61 2.26 8.39
CA GLY A 118 -5.80 1.88 7.61
C GLY A 118 -5.81 0.41 7.23
N LEU A 119 -4.69 -0.14 6.74
CA LEU A 119 -4.61 -1.56 6.43
C LEU A 119 -4.78 -2.43 7.68
N HIS A 120 -4.22 -2.03 8.81
CA HIS A 120 -4.41 -2.71 10.09
C HIS A 120 -5.89 -2.73 10.50
N ASP A 121 -6.59 -1.60 10.45
CA ASP A 121 -8.00 -1.53 10.85
C ASP A 121 -8.89 -2.33 9.89
N GLN A 122 -8.60 -2.29 8.59
CA GLN A 122 -9.29 -3.11 7.58
C GLN A 122 -8.98 -4.61 7.73
N SER A 123 -7.82 -4.96 8.29
CA SER A 123 -7.39 -6.35 8.52
C SER A 123 -8.29 -7.11 9.48
N LYS A 124 -8.96 -6.39 10.39
CA LYS A 124 -9.95 -6.95 11.33
C LYS A 124 -11.16 -7.56 10.59
N ASN A 125 -11.44 -7.09 9.37
CA ASN A 125 -12.58 -7.51 8.57
C ASN A 125 -12.20 -8.23 7.26
N ALA A 126 -10.97 -8.05 6.77
CA ALA A 126 -10.53 -8.62 5.49
C ALA A 126 -9.06 -9.06 5.50
N TYR A 127 -8.85 -10.36 5.32
CA TYR A 127 -7.52 -11.00 5.30
C TYR A 127 -6.55 -10.39 4.28
N ILE A 128 -7.07 -9.90 3.14
CA ILE A 128 -6.23 -9.26 2.12
C ILE A 128 -5.52 -8.02 2.66
N ALA A 129 -6.13 -7.28 3.59
CA ALA A 129 -5.49 -6.13 4.22
C ALA A 129 -4.36 -6.56 5.17
N SER A 130 -4.55 -7.66 5.93
CA SER A 130 -3.49 -8.27 6.74
C SER A 130 -2.30 -8.67 5.88
N LEU A 131 -2.56 -9.31 4.74
CA LEU A 131 -1.52 -9.76 3.82
C LEU A 131 -0.76 -8.57 3.22
N MET A 132 -1.47 -7.56 2.71
CA MET A 132 -0.84 -6.36 2.15
C MET A 132 0.03 -5.64 3.18
N LEU A 133 -0.46 -5.50 4.42
CA LEU A 133 0.31 -4.91 5.52
C LEU A 133 1.58 -5.72 5.81
N ALA A 134 1.49 -7.05 5.88
CA ALA A 134 2.64 -7.91 6.16
C ALA A 134 3.72 -7.79 5.06
N VAL A 135 3.32 -7.88 3.79
CA VAL A 135 4.25 -7.74 2.64
C VAL A 135 4.91 -6.36 2.64
N MET A 136 4.16 -5.31 2.91
CA MET A 136 4.69 -3.94 2.93
C MET A 136 5.61 -3.66 4.11
N LYS A 137 5.34 -4.24 5.28
CA LYS A 137 6.23 -4.14 6.46
C LYS A 137 7.57 -4.82 6.20
N ASP A 138 7.58 -5.92 5.45
CA ASP A 138 8.80 -6.68 5.18
C ASP A 138 9.82 -5.88 4.36
N ARG A 139 9.32 -5.04 3.44
CA ARG A 139 10.13 -4.13 2.62
C ARG A 139 10.77 -2.97 3.38
N LEU A 140 10.38 -2.72 4.63
CA LEU A 140 10.92 -1.61 5.40
C LEU A 140 12.31 -1.91 5.95
N SER A 141 13.22 -0.96 5.75
CA SER A 141 14.44 -0.82 6.53
C SER A 141 14.14 -0.77 8.04
N VAL A 142 15.10 -1.19 8.85
CA VAL A 142 14.97 -1.27 10.32
C VAL A 142 14.59 0.09 10.91
N ASP A 143 15.20 1.17 10.43
CA ASP A 143 14.96 2.52 10.94
C ASP A 143 13.53 2.99 10.67
N VAL A 144 13.05 2.80 9.43
CA VAL A 144 11.69 3.15 9.03
C VAL A 144 10.67 2.27 9.75
N ARG A 145 10.95 0.97 9.90
CA ARG A 145 10.11 0.04 10.65
C ARG A 145 9.94 0.47 12.10
N ASN A 146 11.02 0.90 12.75
CA ASN A 146 10.99 1.42 14.11
C ASN A 146 10.22 2.74 14.21
N ALA A 147 10.37 3.64 13.23
CA ALA A 147 9.60 4.89 13.19
C ALA A 147 8.10 4.63 13.05
N VAL A 148 7.69 3.77 12.12
CA VAL A 148 6.28 3.44 11.88
C VAL A 148 5.69 2.65 13.06
N GLY A 149 6.43 1.69 13.61
CA GLY A 149 6.00 0.84 14.72
C GLY A 149 5.61 1.61 15.98
N ARG A 150 6.28 2.75 16.25
CA ARG A 150 5.94 3.64 17.38
C ARG A 150 4.54 4.24 17.28
N HIS A 151 4.00 4.43 16.08
CA HIS A 151 2.72 5.10 15.87
C HIS A 151 1.56 4.13 15.60
N VAL A 152 1.84 2.97 15.03
CA VAL A 152 0.79 1.96 14.72
C VAL A 152 0.41 1.15 15.97
N SER A 153 1.31 1.03 16.95
CA SER A 153 1.11 0.21 18.16
C SER A 153 0.36 0.93 19.30
N HIS A 154 0.13 2.24 19.21
CA HIS A 154 -0.24 3.08 20.36
C HIS A 154 -1.75 3.26 20.60
N ASP A 155 -2.61 2.76 19.71
CA ASP A 155 -4.05 3.10 19.72
C ASP A 155 -4.97 2.02 20.32
N ASP A 156 -4.45 1.00 20.99
CA ASP A 156 -5.29 -0.04 21.58
C ASP A 156 -4.87 -0.30 23.05
N PRO A 157 -5.53 0.34 24.04
CA PRO A 157 -5.22 0.14 25.46
C PRO A 157 -5.60 -1.27 25.96
N ASP A 158 -6.30 -2.05 25.13
CA ASP A 158 -6.63 -3.47 25.39
C ASP A 158 -5.86 -4.43 24.46
N SER A 159 -4.99 -3.94 23.55
CA SER A 159 -4.04 -4.83 22.88
C SER A 159 -2.86 -5.05 23.81
N GLU A 160 -2.93 -6.11 24.60
CA GLU A 160 -1.72 -6.84 24.97
C GLU A 160 -0.93 -7.00 23.67
N PHE A 161 0.18 -6.28 23.59
CA PHE A 161 1.19 -6.48 22.57
C PHE A 161 1.81 -7.83 22.90
N GLU A 162 1.09 -8.90 22.59
CA GLU A 162 1.68 -10.22 22.43
C GLU A 162 2.85 -9.98 21.49
N SER A 163 4.04 -10.19 22.05
CA SER A 163 5.27 -10.18 21.32
C SER A 163 5.02 -10.90 19.99
N LEU A 164 5.35 -10.25 18.87
CA LEU A 164 5.15 -10.83 17.53
C LEU A 164 5.91 -12.16 17.32
N GLU A 165 6.68 -12.62 18.31
CA GLU A 165 7.24 -13.97 18.40
C GLU A 165 6.24 -15.01 18.95
N GLU A 166 5.33 -14.67 19.85
CA GLU A 166 4.34 -15.61 20.43
C GLU A 166 3.10 -15.81 19.55
N LEU A 167 2.68 -14.80 18.78
CA LEU A 167 1.60 -14.96 17.78
C LEU A 167 2.00 -15.81 16.57
N SER A 168 3.30 -16.08 16.41
CA SER A 168 3.82 -16.96 15.37
C SER A 168 3.61 -18.45 15.68
N THR A 169 3.20 -18.83 16.90
CA THR A 169 3.14 -20.26 17.26
C THR A 169 1.79 -20.79 17.76
N GLU A 170 0.91 -20.02 18.41
CA GLU A 170 -0.27 -20.67 19.03
C GLU A 170 -1.68 -20.17 18.65
N GLN A 171 -1.88 -18.93 18.16
CA GLN A 171 -3.26 -18.43 17.98
C GLN A 171 -3.64 -17.83 16.62
N SER A 172 -2.70 -17.76 15.68
CA SER A 172 -3.03 -17.56 14.26
C SER A 172 -2.53 -18.75 13.47
N LYS A 173 -3.32 -19.84 13.44
CA LYS A 173 -3.49 -20.46 12.13
C LYS A 173 -4.16 -19.37 11.30
N PRO A 174 -3.48 -18.73 10.32
CA PRO A 174 -4.21 -17.92 9.38
C PRO A 174 -5.37 -18.79 8.93
N ILE A 175 -6.59 -18.27 8.90
CA ILE A 175 -7.63 -18.90 8.10
C ILE A 175 -7.07 -18.76 6.70
N ILE A 176 -6.29 -19.78 6.28
CA ILE A 176 -5.61 -19.85 5.01
C ILE A 176 -6.76 -19.75 4.04
N SER A 177 -6.92 -18.57 3.46
CA SER A 177 -7.91 -18.35 2.43
C SER A 177 -7.66 -19.43 1.38
N GLU A 178 -8.57 -20.41 1.29
CA GLU A 178 -8.55 -21.43 0.24
C GLU A 178 -8.88 -20.80 -1.12
N LEU A 179 -8.97 -19.47 -1.19
CA LEU A 179 -9.14 -18.72 -2.41
C LEU A 179 -7.95 -19.00 -3.34
N VAL A 180 -8.25 -19.82 -4.33
CA VAL A 180 -7.45 -20.04 -5.51
C VAL A 180 -7.77 -18.92 -6.48
N LEU A 181 -6.76 -18.12 -6.83
CA LEU A 181 -6.90 -17.18 -7.94
C LEU A 181 -6.90 -17.97 -9.26
N PRO A 182 -7.70 -17.59 -10.27
CA PRO A 182 -7.65 -18.23 -11.57
C PRO A 182 -6.25 -18.01 -12.18
N GLY A 183 -5.49 -19.10 -12.33
CA GLY A 183 -4.20 -19.06 -13.00
C GLY A 183 -4.33 -18.72 -14.48
N THR A 184 -3.22 -18.30 -15.10
CA THR A 184 -3.16 -17.95 -16.53
C THR A 184 -3.27 -19.16 -17.46
N ASN A 185 -3.14 -20.38 -16.92
CA ASN A 185 -3.16 -21.62 -17.67
C ASN A 185 -4.04 -22.67 -16.98
N LEU A 186 -4.91 -23.35 -17.74
CA LEU A 186 -5.80 -24.41 -17.22
C LEU A 186 -5.05 -25.66 -16.75
N ASN A 187 -3.79 -25.85 -17.16
CA ASN A 187 -2.99 -27.03 -16.84
C ASN A 187 -2.18 -26.90 -15.56
N GLU A 188 -2.22 -25.75 -14.89
CA GLU A 188 -1.48 -25.51 -13.65
C GLU A 188 -2.28 -26.02 -12.45
N GLU A 189 -1.56 -26.56 -11.45
CA GLU A 189 -2.22 -27.02 -10.24
C GLU A 189 -2.91 -25.85 -9.52
N PRO A 190 -4.23 -25.90 -9.25
CA PRO A 190 -4.97 -24.82 -8.61
C PRO A 190 -4.40 -24.42 -7.24
N LYS A 191 -3.69 -25.35 -6.58
CA LYS A 191 -3.05 -25.11 -5.29
C LYS A 191 -1.91 -24.11 -5.38
N MET A 192 -1.20 -24.02 -6.50
CA MET A 192 -0.12 -23.03 -6.70
C MET A 192 -0.64 -21.60 -6.57
N TRP A 193 -1.85 -21.36 -7.10
CA TRP A 193 -2.50 -20.06 -7.09
C TRP A 193 -3.26 -19.73 -5.80
N ARG A 194 -3.01 -20.48 -4.73
CA ARG A 194 -3.52 -20.11 -3.40
C ARG A 194 -2.86 -18.83 -2.96
N LEU A 195 -3.68 -17.92 -2.41
CA LEU A 195 -3.21 -16.61 -1.95
C LEU A 195 -2.03 -16.70 -0.97
N ALA A 196 -2.02 -17.73 -0.12
CA ALA A 196 -0.91 -18.00 0.80
C ALA A 196 0.39 -18.39 0.08
N ASN A 197 0.30 -19.21 -0.98
CA ASN A 197 1.46 -19.64 -1.73
C ASN A 197 2.05 -18.47 -2.55
N LEU A 198 1.20 -17.63 -3.12
CA LEU A 198 1.62 -16.40 -3.81
C LEU A 198 2.27 -15.41 -2.85
N ALA A 199 1.78 -15.30 -1.62
CA ALA A 199 2.40 -14.48 -0.57
C ALA A 199 3.80 -15.00 -0.20
N ASP A 200 3.95 -16.31 -0.07
CA ASP A 200 5.24 -16.95 0.24
C ASP A 200 6.23 -16.93 -0.92
N GLU A 201 5.74 -16.88 -2.17
CA GLU A 201 6.56 -16.65 -3.35
C GLU A 201 7.05 -15.20 -3.41
N ALA A 202 6.18 -14.23 -3.13
CA ALA A 202 6.55 -12.82 -3.05
C ALA A 202 7.54 -12.52 -1.91
N ARG A 203 7.60 -13.33 -0.85
CA ARG A 203 8.61 -13.24 0.22
C ARG A 203 9.99 -13.79 -0.16
N ARG A 204 10.07 -14.62 -1.19
CA ARG A 204 11.32 -15.30 -1.60
C ARG A 204 12.11 -14.52 -2.66
N HIS A 205 11.55 -13.43 -3.16
CA HIS A 205 12.13 -12.55 -4.18
C HIS A 205 12.33 -11.15 -3.60
#